data_AF-A0A9D7DB21-F1
#
_entry.id   AF-A0A9D7DB21-F1
#
_cell.length_a   1.000
_cell.length_b   1.000
_cell.length_c   1.000
_cell.angle_alpha   90.00
_cell.angle_beta   90.00
_cell.angle_gamma   90.00
#
_symmetry.space_group_name_H-M   'P 1'
#
loop_
_entity.id
_entity.type
_entity.pdbx_description
1 polymer ?
#
loop_
_entity_poly.entity_id
_entity_poly.type
_entity_poly.pdbx_seq_one_letter_code
_entity_poly.pdbx_strand_id
1 'polypeptide(L)'
;MSFVTRFAPSPTGHLHLGHAFSALTAFNAAQAADGRFLLRIEDIDQGRSRPEFEATIFEDLAWLGLAWEAPVRRQSEHMSAYEGALQSLIERQLVYRCFRTRKEIAEAIASAPHGEAEETFRGEALPSDEEAAKLDAGEAFAWRLSLKKARAALGPAYFTLIFEDETGPVRAEPERHGDVILARKDFGTSYHLASVWDDAFQGVTHVIRGEDLREAAHLHVLLQKLLDFPQPAYRHHRLILGEDGKRLAKRDQVATLQIIARERQNRCRRAQHDRLVMLKVSREPIFTPRLELRRTRVEDATAMFTALHDPLMYLYVPRRAPTNAAEVAQRFARVIQETAPDRLDQWLNWTVWLRDGGAAIGTIEATVKPDQRVEIGYLFDPRVWRRGFAREAVGAMIETLSQNGAA
;
A
#
# COMPACT_ATOMS: atom_id res chain seq x y z
N MET A 1 28.92 -19.32 6.99
CA MET A 1 28.41 -17.93 7.12
C MET A 1 26.91 -18.00 7.33
N SER A 2 26.34 -17.14 8.16
CA SER A 2 24.88 -17.05 8.34
C SER A 2 24.22 -16.50 7.07
N PHE A 3 23.02 -16.99 6.75
CA PHE A 3 22.23 -16.47 5.63
C PHE A 3 21.77 -15.04 5.93
N VAL A 4 21.99 -14.09 5.02
CA VAL A 4 21.60 -12.68 5.15
C VAL A 4 21.06 -12.20 3.82
N THR A 5 19.84 -11.69 3.82
CA THR A 5 19.21 -11.08 2.64
C THR A 5 18.53 -9.77 3.01
N ARG A 6 18.06 -9.04 2.00
CA ARG A 6 17.44 -7.73 2.18
C ARG A 6 16.32 -7.46 1.19
N PHE A 7 15.28 -6.78 1.66
CA PHE A 7 14.37 -6.04 0.80
C PHE A 7 14.81 -4.58 0.75
N ALA A 8 15.03 -4.06 -0.46
CA ALA A 8 15.65 -2.75 -0.68
C ALA A 8 14.78 -1.82 -1.57
N PRO A 9 13.60 -1.37 -1.10
CA PRO A 9 12.72 -0.51 -1.89
C PRO A 9 13.19 0.94 -1.92
N SER A 10 12.92 1.62 -3.04
CA SER A 10 13.03 3.08 -3.14
C SER A 10 11.69 3.75 -2.82
N PRO A 11 11.64 4.82 -1.99
CA PRO A 11 10.39 5.46 -1.56
C PRO A 11 9.90 6.48 -2.59
N THR A 12 9.68 6.05 -3.84
CA THR A 12 9.26 6.89 -4.98
C THR A 12 7.82 6.63 -5.43
N GLY A 13 7.06 5.90 -4.62
CA GLY A 13 5.69 5.47 -4.89
C GLY A 13 5.30 4.33 -3.95
N HIS A 14 4.00 4.05 -3.86
CA HIS A 14 3.48 2.96 -3.04
C HIS A 14 3.94 1.57 -3.52
N LEU A 15 4.02 0.61 -2.60
CA LEU A 15 4.30 -0.77 -2.94
C LEU A 15 3.10 -1.39 -3.67
N HIS A 16 3.42 -2.33 -4.56
CA HIS A 16 2.45 -3.11 -5.33
C HIS A 16 2.73 -4.60 -5.18
N LEU A 17 1.88 -5.46 -5.75
CA LEU A 17 2.02 -6.92 -5.62
C LEU A 17 3.41 -7.46 -5.98
N GLY A 18 4.04 -6.97 -7.05
CA GLY A 18 5.42 -7.33 -7.37
C GLY A 18 6.43 -7.04 -6.24
N HIS A 19 6.31 -5.90 -5.55
CA HIS A 19 7.15 -5.59 -4.39
C HIS A 19 6.84 -6.51 -3.21
N ALA A 20 5.56 -6.77 -2.96
CA ALA A 20 5.12 -7.69 -1.90
C ALA A 20 5.68 -9.10 -2.12
N PHE A 21 5.60 -9.59 -3.35
CA PHE A 21 6.16 -10.89 -3.76
C PHE A 21 7.67 -10.92 -3.56
N SER A 22 8.38 -9.85 -3.92
CA SER A 22 9.82 -9.74 -3.70
C SER A 22 10.20 -9.77 -2.21
N ALA A 23 9.52 -8.96 -1.39
CA ALA A 23 9.74 -8.91 0.05
C ALA A 23 9.43 -10.26 0.73
N LEU A 24 8.31 -10.90 0.39
CA LEU A 24 7.93 -12.22 0.89
C LEU A 24 8.92 -13.30 0.47
N THR A 25 9.40 -13.28 -0.77
CA THR A 25 10.37 -14.26 -1.27
C THR A 25 11.68 -14.17 -0.49
N ALA A 26 12.21 -12.95 -0.30
CA ALA A 26 13.42 -12.72 0.48
C ALA A 26 13.22 -13.07 1.97
N PHE A 27 12.11 -12.66 2.58
CA PHE A 27 11.78 -12.95 3.97
C PHE A 27 11.66 -14.47 4.23
N ASN A 28 10.90 -15.18 3.39
CA ASN A 28 10.73 -16.63 3.54
C ASN A 28 12.04 -17.40 3.36
N ALA A 29 12.93 -16.94 2.47
CA ALA A 29 14.25 -17.53 2.30
C ALA A 29 15.13 -17.34 3.54
N ALA A 30 15.08 -16.16 4.17
CA ALA A 30 15.74 -15.93 5.45
C ALA A 30 15.17 -16.83 6.55
N GLN A 31 13.84 -16.89 6.71
CA GLN A 31 13.20 -17.73 7.72
C GLN A 31 13.52 -19.22 7.54
N ALA A 32 13.52 -19.72 6.31
CA ALA A 32 13.83 -21.13 6.01
C ALA A 32 15.29 -21.49 6.33
N ALA A 33 16.19 -20.51 6.28
CA ALA A 33 17.61 -20.68 6.56
C ALA A 33 18.01 -20.26 7.99
N ASP A 34 17.04 -19.94 8.87
CA ASP A 34 17.27 -19.32 10.18
C ASP A 34 18.24 -18.12 10.09
N GLY A 35 18.01 -17.31 9.05
CA GLY A 35 18.86 -16.22 8.62
C GLY A 35 18.30 -14.84 8.96
N ARG A 36 19.04 -13.82 8.53
CA ARG A 36 18.75 -12.41 8.78
C ARG A 36 18.02 -11.77 7.61
N PHE A 37 16.95 -11.04 7.89
CA PHE A 37 16.20 -10.27 6.92
C PHE A 37 16.31 -8.77 7.20
N LEU A 38 16.96 -8.06 6.29
CA LEU A 38 17.22 -6.63 6.41
C LEU A 38 16.23 -5.82 5.57
N LEU A 39 15.89 -4.63 6.06
CA LEU A 39 15.21 -3.60 5.28
C LEU A 39 16.19 -2.45 5.01
N ARG A 40 16.28 -2.02 3.75
CA ARG A 40 17.09 -0.87 3.32
C ARG A 40 16.27 0.07 2.45
N ILE A 41 16.22 1.34 2.80
CA ILE A 41 15.53 2.36 2.00
C ILE A 41 16.52 2.93 0.99
N GLU A 42 16.27 2.69 -0.31
CA GLU A 42 17.11 3.16 -1.41
C GLU A 42 16.65 4.54 -1.91
N ASP A 43 16.91 5.58 -1.11
CA ASP A 43 16.45 6.97 -1.29
C ASP A 43 17.52 7.92 -1.83
N ILE A 44 18.52 7.42 -2.56
CA ILE A 44 19.56 8.24 -3.20
C ILE A 44 19.00 9.28 -4.18
N ASP A 45 17.82 9.02 -4.76
CA ASP A 45 17.11 9.99 -5.61
C ASP A 45 16.17 10.86 -4.78
N GLN A 46 16.73 11.90 -4.16
CA GLN A 46 15.98 12.82 -3.29
C GLN A 46 14.88 13.59 -4.04
N GLY A 47 15.04 13.79 -5.36
CA GLY A 47 14.02 14.45 -6.18
C GLY A 47 12.72 13.65 -6.29
N ARG A 48 12.81 12.31 -6.30
CA ARG A 48 11.67 11.40 -6.38
C ARG A 48 11.29 10.74 -5.06
N SER A 49 12.18 10.73 -4.08
CA SER A 49 11.95 10.11 -2.77
C SER A 49 11.04 10.99 -1.92
N ARG A 50 10.10 10.38 -1.20
CA ARG A 50 9.13 11.08 -0.37
C ARG A 50 8.94 10.37 0.98
N PRO A 51 8.97 11.09 2.12
CA PRO A 51 8.77 10.49 3.45
C PRO A 51 7.44 9.73 3.58
N GLU A 52 6.37 10.18 2.93
CA GLU A 52 5.08 9.49 2.95
C GLU A 52 5.12 8.09 2.31
N PHE A 53 5.94 7.89 1.27
CA PHE A 53 6.12 6.58 0.66
C PHE A 53 6.99 5.69 1.54
N GLU A 54 7.99 6.25 2.22
CA GLU A 54 8.78 5.50 3.20
C GLU A 54 7.93 5.01 4.38
N ALA A 55 7.10 5.89 4.96
CA ALA A 55 6.16 5.52 6.01
C ALA A 55 5.22 4.39 5.54
N THR A 56 4.69 4.51 4.33
CA THR A 56 3.82 3.48 3.74
C THR A 56 4.57 2.15 3.55
N ILE A 57 5.85 2.16 3.16
CA ILE A 57 6.65 0.94 3.04
C ILE A 57 6.68 0.18 4.37
N PHE A 58 6.89 0.87 5.50
CA PHE A 58 6.87 0.22 6.81
C PHE A 58 5.48 -0.35 7.15
N GLU A 59 4.42 0.42 6.92
CA GLU A 59 3.05 -0.02 7.15
C GLU A 59 2.67 -1.26 6.32
N ASP A 60 3.00 -1.25 5.02
CA ASP A 60 2.70 -2.33 4.10
C ASP A 60 3.46 -3.62 4.48
N LEU A 61 4.74 -3.52 4.83
CA LEU A 61 5.54 -4.67 5.25
C LEU A 61 5.06 -5.24 6.59
N ALA A 62 4.71 -4.39 7.56
CA ALA A 62 4.11 -4.82 8.82
C ALA A 62 2.74 -5.49 8.60
N TRP A 63 1.92 -4.95 7.70
CA TRP A 63 0.64 -5.53 7.31
C TRP A 63 0.78 -6.92 6.65
N LEU A 64 1.84 -7.12 5.86
CA LEU A 64 2.20 -8.43 5.31
C LEU A 64 2.71 -9.41 6.37
N GLY A 65 2.96 -8.96 7.60
CA GLY A 65 3.49 -9.77 8.70
C GLY A 65 5.00 -10.00 8.63
N LEU A 66 5.73 -9.16 7.89
CA LEU A 66 7.17 -9.27 7.74
C LEU A 66 7.86 -8.53 8.89
N ALA A 67 8.72 -9.22 9.63
CA ALA A 67 9.61 -8.60 10.59
C ALA A 67 10.99 -8.38 9.97
N TRP A 68 11.63 -7.25 10.23
CA TRP A 68 12.97 -6.92 9.75
C TRP A 68 13.85 -6.41 10.88
N GLU A 69 15.17 -6.48 10.69
CA GLU A 69 16.13 -5.97 11.66
C GLU A 69 16.14 -4.44 11.73
N ALA A 70 16.29 -3.92 12.94
CA ALA A 70 16.49 -2.50 13.22
C ALA A 70 17.92 -2.25 13.72
N PRO A 71 18.51 -1.06 13.44
CA PRO A 71 17.92 0.05 12.69
C PRO A 71 17.87 -0.20 11.17
N VAL A 72 16.84 0.36 10.52
CA VAL A 72 16.72 0.36 9.06
C VAL A 72 17.75 1.32 8.47
N ARG A 73 18.47 0.87 7.44
CA ARG A 73 19.46 1.69 6.73
C ARG A 73 18.77 2.56 5.68
N ARG A 74 19.09 3.85 5.62
CA ARG A 74 18.69 4.78 4.54
C ARG A 74 19.93 5.20 3.77
N GLN A 75 19.91 5.07 2.44
CA GLN A 75 21.11 5.35 1.65
C GLN A 75 21.51 6.83 1.70
N SER A 76 20.55 7.74 1.77
CA SER A 76 20.80 9.19 1.88
C SER A 76 21.61 9.59 3.12
N GLU A 77 21.57 8.80 4.19
CA GLU A 77 22.34 9.03 5.43
C GLU A 77 23.81 8.57 5.29
N HIS A 78 24.19 7.98 4.16
CA HIS A 78 25.50 7.34 3.95
C HIS A 78 26.21 7.78 2.67
N MET A 79 25.90 8.97 2.16
CA MET A 79 26.48 9.50 0.91
C MET A 79 28.02 9.58 0.92
N SER A 80 28.63 9.89 2.07
CA SER A 80 30.09 9.94 2.22
C SER A 80 30.76 8.58 2.00
N ALA A 81 30.07 7.48 2.32
CA ALA A 81 30.58 6.14 2.08
C ALA A 81 30.68 5.82 0.58
N TYR A 82 29.67 6.24 -0.19
CA TYR A 82 29.65 6.08 -1.64
C TYR A 82 30.66 7.00 -2.34
N GLU A 83 30.82 8.23 -1.83
CA GLU A 83 31.86 9.15 -2.27
C GLU A 83 33.26 8.55 -2.07
N GLY A 84 33.53 7.95 -0.90
CA GLY A 84 34.80 7.27 -0.64
C GLY A 84 35.06 6.09 -1.60
N ALA A 85 34.03 5.30 -1.92
CA ALA A 85 34.16 4.21 -2.89
C ALA A 85 34.42 4.73 -4.32
N LEU A 86 33.73 5.79 -4.72
CA LEU A 86 33.97 6.48 -5.99
C LEU A 86 35.40 7.05 -6.04
N GLN A 87 35.86 7.68 -4.96
CA GLN A 87 37.20 8.26 -4.86
C GLN A 87 38.29 7.20 -5.03
N SER A 88 38.11 6.02 -4.44
CA SER A 88 39.01 4.88 -4.66
C SER A 88 39.08 4.47 -6.14
N LEU A 89 37.95 4.49 -6.86
CA LEU A 89 37.92 4.21 -8.30
C LEU A 89 38.58 5.32 -9.13
N ILE A 90 38.44 6.59 -8.71
CA ILE A 90 39.09 7.76 -9.34
C ILE A 90 40.61 7.63 -9.21
N GLU A 91 41.13 7.37 -8.01
CA GLU A 91 42.56 7.24 -7.73
C GLU A 91 43.21 6.12 -8.55
N ARG A 92 42.45 5.05 -8.81
CA ARG A 92 42.86 3.92 -9.65
C ARG A 92 42.63 4.12 -11.14
N GLN A 93 42.15 5.31 -11.54
CA GLN A 93 41.87 5.67 -12.93
C GLN A 93 40.89 4.71 -13.63
N LEU A 94 39.92 4.18 -12.88
CA LEU A 94 38.91 3.25 -13.37
C LEU A 94 37.64 3.96 -13.85
N VAL A 95 37.48 5.23 -13.47
CA VAL A 95 36.37 6.08 -13.89
C VAL A 95 36.88 7.31 -14.63
N TYR A 96 36.00 7.91 -15.43
CA TYR A 96 36.28 9.16 -16.14
C TYR A 96 35.05 10.07 -16.11
N ARG A 97 35.27 11.38 -16.28
CA ARG A 97 34.17 12.35 -16.41
C ARG A 97 33.63 12.30 -17.84
N CYS A 98 32.31 12.18 -17.95
CA CYS A 98 31.60 12.23 -19.21
C CYS A 98 30.70 13.46 -19.21
N PHE A 99 30.99 14.40 -20.12
CA PHE A 99 30.23 15.64 -20.33
C PHE A 99 29.10 15.49 -21.35
N ARG A 100 28.97 14.31 -21.98
CA ARG A 100 27.95 14.06 -23.00
C ARG A 100 26.57 14.02 -22.38
N THR A 101 25.64 14.73 -23.01
CA THR A 101 24.21 14.65 -22.76
C THR A 101 23.64 13.30 -23.17
N ARG A 102 22.44 12.97 -22.67
CA ARG A 102 21.74 11.74 -23.07
C ARG A 102 21.49 11.68 -24.57
N LYS A 103 21.24 12.82 -25.21
CA LYS A 103 20.99 12.92 -26.65
C LYS A 103 22.24 12.58 -27.44
N GLU A 104 23.37 13.19 -27.10
CA GLU A 104 24.66 12.92 -27.76
C GLU A 104 25.11 11.47 -27.57
N ILE A 105 24.82 10.86 -26.41
CA ILE A 105 25.08 9.43 -26.17
C ILE A 105 24.23 8.56 -27.11
N ALA A 106 22.94 8.84 -27.24
CA ALA A 106 22.06 8.09 -28.14
C ALA A 106 22.50 8.24 -29.61
N GLU A 107 22.90 9.43 -30.02
CA GLU A 107 23.45 9.71 -31.36
C GLU A 107 24.78 9.00 -31.60
N ALA A 108 25.65 8.92 -30.59
CA ALA A 108 26.91 8.19 -30.67
C ALA A 108 26.70 6.67 -30.82
N ILE A 109 25.72 6.10 -30.12
CA ILE A 109 25.34 4.69 -30.27
C ILE A 109 24.77 4.44 -31.67
N ALA A 110 23.89 5.32 -32.15
CA ALA A 110 23.23 5.15 -33.44
C ALA A 110 24.16 5.34 -34.65
N SER A 111 25.25 6.11 -34.49
CA SER A 111 26.22 6.39 -35.57
C SER A 111 27.41 5.43 -35.61
N ALA A 112 27.50 4.47 -34.68
CA ALA A 112 28.56 3.47 -34.66
C ALA A 112 28.49 2.56 -35.92
N PRO A 113 29.63 2.25 -36.59
CA PRO A 113 29.64 1.44 -37.81
C PRO A 113 28.95 0.08 -37.61
N HIS A 114 28.04 -0.28 -38.53
CA HIS A 114 27.23 -1.53 -38.54
C HIS A 114 28.04 -2.84 -38.76
N GLY A 115 29.19 -3.00 -38.09
CA GLY A 115 30.02 -4.21 -38.09
C GLY A 115 30.44 -4.67 -36.69
N GLU A 116 30.35 -3.80 -35.69
CA GLU A 116 30.43 -4.10 -34.26
C GLU A 116 29.25 -3.37 -33.62
N ALA A 117 28.09 -4.03 -33.49
CA ALA A 117 26.91 -3.41 -32.90
C ALA A 117 27.13 -3.18 -31.39
N GLU A 118 27.84 -2.11 -31.03
CA GLU A 118 27.84 -1.65 -29.64
C GLU A 118 26.48 -1.00 -29.36
N GLU A 119 25.52 -1.82 -28.93
CA GLU A 119 24.21 -1.36 -28.40
C GLU A 119 24.36 -0.50 -27.12
N THR A 120 25.58 -0.38 -26.60
CA THR A 120 25.89 0.31 -25.34
C THR A 120 27.00 1.34 -25.52
N PHE A 121 26.91 2.40 -24.71
CA PHE A 121 27.86 3.51 -24.79
C PHE A 121 29.21 3.15 -24.15
N ARG A 122 30.30 3.40 -24.88
CA ARG A 122 31.65 3.42 -24.35
C ARG A 122 32.30 4.76 -24.61
N GLY A 123 33.06 5.25 -23.63
CA GLY A 123 33.76 6.51 -23.78
C GLY A 123 35.19 6.43 -23.29
N GLU A 124 35.88 7.56 -23.42
CA GLU A 124 37.22 7.74 -22.91
C GLU A 124 37.28 9.04 -22.13
N ALA A 125 38.28 9.14 -21.25
CA ALA A 125 38.58 10.40 -20.59
C ALA A 125 38.98 11.45 -21.63
N LEU A 126 38.53 12.69 -21.44
CA LEU A 126 38.99 13.80 -22.25
C LEU A 126 40.48 14.09 -21.97
N PRO A 127 41.19 14.70 -22.93
CA PRO A 127 42.47 15.33 -22.65
C PRO A 127 42.38 16.28 -21.45
N SER A 128 43.44 16.36 -20.64
CA SER A 128 43.40 17.07 -19.36
C SER A 128 43.10 18.56 -19.48
N ASP A 129 43.55 19.19 -20.57
CA ASP A 129 43.30 20.59 -20.90
C ASP A 129 41.84 20.83 -21.30
N GLU A 130 41.25 19.94 -22.11
CA GLU A 130 39.84 20.01 -22.48
C GLU A 130 38.93 19.74 -21.26
N GLU A 131 39.26 18.74 -20.43
CA GLU A 131 38.52 18.46 -19.21
C GLU A 131 38.56 19.67 -18.26
N ALA A 132 39.74 20.26 -18.06
CA ALA A 132 39.90 21.45 -17.21
C ALA A 132 39.05 22.63 -17.72
N ALA A 133 39.09 22.91 -19.03
CA ALA A 133 38.29 23.98 -19.63
C ALA A 133 36.78 23.78 -19.41
N LYS A 134 36.28 22.54 -19.53
CA LYS A 134 34.87 22.22 -19.28
C LYS A 134 34.49 22.34 -17.81
N LEU A 135 35.39 21.96 -16.90
CA LEU A 135 35.18 22.12 -15.46
C LEU A 135 35.16 23.61 -15.06
N ASP A 136 36.07 24.41 -15.62
CA ASP A 136 36.13 25.86 -15.39
C ASP A 136 34.90 26.58 -15.94
N ALA A 137 34.35 26.10 -17.06
CA ALA A 137 33.08 26.56 -17.61
C ALA A 137 31.85 26.10 -16.80
N GLY A 138 32.04 25.26 -15.78
CA GLY A 138 30.95 24.74 -14.95
C GLY A 138 30.05 23.73 -15.65
N GLU A 139 30.52 23.11 -16.74
CA GLU A 139 29.73 22.11 -17.47
C GLU A 139 29.38 20.91 -16.59
N ALA A 140 28.15 20.41 -16.70
CA ALA A 140 27.71 19.24 -15.96
C ALA A 140 28.34 17.96 -16.53
N PHE A 141 28.72 17.04 -15.64
CA PHE A 141 29.28 15.74 -16.02
C PHE A 141 28.75 14.61 -15.15
N ALA A 142 28.95 13.39 -15.62
CA ALA A 142 28.76 12.15 -14.87
C ALA A 142 30.08 11.40 -14.75
N TRP A 143 30.32 10.76 -13.60
CA TRP A 143 31.39 9.78 -13.46
C TRP A 143 30.93 8.46 -14.05
N ARG A 144 31.67 7.93 -15.01
CA ARG A 144 31.40 6.63 -15.64
C ARG A 144 32.52 5.64 -15.35
N LEU A 145 32.15 4.38 -15.11
CA LEU A 145 33.10 3.27 -15.06
C LEU A 145 33.60 2.97 -16.48
N SER A 146 34.91 2.96 -16.69
CA SER A 146 35.49 2.53 -17.95
C SER A 146 35.71 1.03 -17.94
N LEU A 147 34.97 0.28 -18.76
CA LEU A 147 35.15 -1.16 -18.89
C LEU A 147 36.54 -1.52 -19.47
N LYS A 148 37.08 -0.67 -20.36
CA LYS A 148 38.44 -0.78 -20.87
C LYS A 148 39.48 -0.72 -19.74
N LYS A 149 39.37 0.25 -18.84
CA LYS A 149 40.28 0.39 -17.69
C LYS A 149 40.07 -0.71 -16.66
N ALA A 150 38.81 -1.10 -16.39
CA ALA A 150 38.48 -2.20 -15.50
C ALA A 150 39.08 -3.54 -15.97
N ARG A 151 38.94 -3.84 -17.27
CA ARG A 151 39.55 -5.01 -17.92
C ARG A 151 41.07 -4.99 -17.81
N ALA A 152 41.70 -3.85 -18.06
CA ALA A 152 43.16 -3.72 -17.92
C ALA A 152 43.61 -3.92 -16.47
N ALA A 153 42.87 -3.38 -15.49
CA ALA A 153 43.22 -3.47 -14.08
C ALA A 153 43.04 -4.89 -13.50
N LEU A 154 42.02 -5.63 -13.95
CA LEU A 154 41.79 -7.01 -13.49
C LEU A 154 42.55 -8.06 -14.32
N GLY A 155 43.03 -7.72 -15.51
CA GLY A 155 43.77 -8.63 -16.38
C GLY A 155 42.96 -9.92 -16.67
N PRO A 156 43.58 -11.11 -16.60
CA PRO A 156 42.88 -12.39 -16.83
C PRO A 156 41.66 -12.61 -15.94
N ALA A 157 41.66 -12.07 -14.72
CA ALA A 157 40.55 -12.24 -13.77
C ALA A 157 39.24 -11.58 -14.24
N TYR A 158 39.32 -10.62 -15.18
CA TYR A 158 38.14 -10.00 -15.78
C TYR A 158 37.26 -11.01 -16.53
N PHE A 159 37.88 -12.00 -17.19
CA PHE A 159 37.18 -12.97 -18.03
C PHE A 159 36.68 -14.20 -17.27
N THR A 160 37.09 -14.33 -16.01
CA THR A 160 36.71 -15.43 -15.11
C THR A 160 35.76 -14.96 -14.01
N LEU A 161 35.20 -13.75 -14.14
CA LEU A 161 34.12 -13.29 -13.29
C LEU A 161 32.92 -14.22 -13.42
N ILE A 162 32.47 -14.77 -12.29
CA ILE A 162 31.33 -15.68 -12.21
C ILE A 162 30.45 -15.26 -11.04
N PHE A 163 29.16 -15.56 -11.12
CA PHE A 163 28.26 -15.48 -9.97
C PHE A 163 27.32 -16.66 -9.90
N GLU A 164 26.92 -17.01 -8.68
CA GLU A 164 25.90 -18.01 -8.45
C GLU A 164 24.51 -17.40 -8.69
N ASP A 165 23.73 -18.02 -9.56
CA ASP A 165 22.29 -17.77 -9.73
C ASP A 165 21.49 -19.02 -9.31
N GLU A 166 20.16 -18.98 -9.40
CA GLU A 166 19.30 -20.13 -9.06
C GLU A 166 19.60 -21.39 -9.89
N THR A 167 20.13 -21.22 -11.10
CA THR A 167 20.46 -22.31 -12.04
C THR A 167 21.91 -22.78 -11.93
N GLY A 168 22.71 -22.19 -11.04
CA GLY A 168 24.12 -22.49 -10.84
C GLY A 168 25.05 -21.34 -11.26
N PRO A 169 26.35 -21.62 -11.50
CA PRO A 169 27.33 -20.60 -11.80
C PRO A 169 27.13 -20.01 -13.20
N VAL A 170 27.05 -18.69 -13.27
CA VAL A 170 26.89 -17.88 -14.49
C VAL A 170 28.13 -17.04 -14.71
N ARG A 171 28.68 -17.05 -15.94
CA ARG A 171 29.77 -16.16 -16.31
C ARG A 171 29.26 -14.71 -16.38
N ALA A 172 29.93 -13.79 -15.70
CA ALA A 172 29.58 -12.38 -15.78
C ALA A 172 29.95 -11.80 -17.16
N GLU A 173 29.12 -10.91 -17.68
CA GLU A 173 29.30 -10.26 -18.98
C GLU A 173 29.10 -8.74 -18.83
N PRO A 174 30.02 -8.03 -18.14
CA PRO A 174 29.87 -6.59 -17.89
C PRO A 174 29.76 -5.76 -19.17
N GLU A 175 30.32 -6.27 -20.27
CA GLU A 175 30.31 -5.64 -21.60
C GLU A 175 28.92 -5.33 -22.13
N ARG A 176 27.88 -6.03 -21.66
CA ARG A 176 26.48 -5.80 -22.04
C ARG A 176 25.92 -4.47 -21.54
N HIS A 177 26.59 -3.80 -20.60
CA HIS A 177 26.12 -2.55 -19.99
C HIS A 177 26.84 -1.31 -20.53
N GLY A 178 27.96 -1.47 -21.23
CA GLY A 178 28.86 -0.38 -21.56
C GLY A 178 29.40 0.36 -20.32
N ASP A 179 29.89 1.57 -20.53
CA ASP A 179 30.47 2.40 -19.49
C ASP A 179 29.35 3.07 -18.66
N VAL A 180 28.94 2.40 -17.58
CA VAL A 180 27.83 2.84 -16.73
C VAL A 180 28.15 4.06 -15.87
N ILE A 181 27.12 4.84 -15.55
CA ILE A 181 27.22 5.96 -14.61
C ILE A 181 27.34 5.43 -13.17
N LEU A 182 28.38 5.87 -12.46
CA LEU A 182 28.58 5.59 -11.03
C LEU A 182 28.24 6.78 -10.13
N ALA A 183 28.32 8.01 -10.64
CA ALA A 183 27.86 9.20 -9.92
C ALA A 183 27.50 10.34 -10.86
N ARG A 184 26.63 11.23 -10.40
CA ARG A 184 26.26 12.49 -11.06
C ARG A 184 26.24 13.59 -10.02
N LYS A 185 26.51 14.83 -10.44
CA LYS A 185 26.51 16.01 -9.55
C LYS A 185 25.23 16.12 -8.70
N ASP A 186 24.07 15.79 -9.28
CA ASP A 186 22.77 15.94 -8.61
C ASP A 186 22.46 14.87 -7.55
N PHE A 187 23.13 13.70 -7.60
CA PHE A 187 22.80 12.53 -6.77
C PHE A 187 23.98 11.98 -5.97
N GLY A 188 25.22 12.38 -6.28
CA GLY A 188 26.43 11.92 -5.58
C GLY A 188 26.82 10.45 -5.80
N THR A 189 25.90 9.59 -6.24
CA THR A 189 26.13 8.15 -6.48
C THR A 189 25.18 7.61 -7.55
N SER A 190 25.23 6.30 -7.80
CA SER A 190 24.28 5.54 -8.62
C SER A 190 23.77 4.34 -7.85
N TYR A 191 22.64 3.78 -8.31
CA TYR A 191 22.10 2.53 -7.78
C TYR A 191 23.16 1.41 -7.77
N HIS A 192 23.98 1.31 -8.82
CA HIS A 192 24.97 0.24 -8.91
C HIS A 192 26.05 0.35 -7.82
N LEU A 193 26.59 1.54 -7.61
CA LEU A 193 27.63 1.75 -6.60
C LEU A 193 27.07 1.62 -5.18
N ALA A 194 25.94 2.29 -4.90
CA ALA A 194 25.33 2.28 -3.57
C ALA A 194 24.85 0.87 -3.16
N SER A 195 24.18 0.14 -4.07
CA SER A 195 23.64 -1.19 -3.78
C SER A 195 24.76 -2.20 -3.48
N VAL A 196 25.83 -2.20 -4.29
CA VAL A 196 27.01 -3.08 -4.08
C VAL A 196 27.72 -2.75 -2.77
N TRP A 197 27.89 -1.45 -2.47
CA TRP A 197 28.54 -1.01 -1.24
C TRP A 197 27.74 -1.43 0.00
N ASP A 198 26.43 -1.19 0.00
CA ASP A 198 25.57 -1.52 1.13
C ASP A 198 25.42 -3.02 1.33
N ASP A 199 25.34 -3.80 0.25
CA ASP A 199 25.28 -5.26 0.34
C ASP A 199 26.57 -5.80 1.00
N ALA A 200 27.75 -5.27 0.65
CA ALA A 200 29.00 -5.62 1.30
C ALA A 200 29.05 -5.19 2.78
N PHE A 201 28.68 -3.94 3.07
CA PHE A 201 28.70 -3.38 4.43
C PHE A 201 27.74 -4.10 5.38
N GLN A 202 26.53 -4.43 4.91
CA GLN A 202 25.53 -5.14 5.71
C GLN A 202 25.77 -6.65 5.78
N GLY A 203 26.79 -7.17 5.09
CA GLY A 203 27.11 -8.59 5.04
C GLY A 203 26.04 -9.43 4.34
N VAL A 204 25.37 -8.86 3.33
CA VAL A 204 24.38 -9.57 2.52
C VAL A 204 25.05 -10.74 1.82
N THR A 205 24.55 -11.96 2.06
CA THR A 205 25.06 -13.17 1.42
C THR A 205 24.19 -13.62 0.25
N HIS A 206 22.92 -13.20 0.22
CA HIS A 206 21.95 -13.54 -0.82
C HIS A 206 21.18 -12.30 -1.28
N VAL A 207 21.32 -11.94 -2.55
CA VAL A 207 20.54 -10.89 -3.21
C VAL A 207 19.37 -11.54 -3.93
N ILE A 208 18.19 -11.47 -3.32
CA ILE A 208 16.94 -12.00 -3.88
C ILE A 208 16.13 -10.82 -4.43
N ARG A 209 15.91 -10.78 -5.74
CA ARG A 209 15.21 -9.69 -6.43
C ARG A 209 14.52 -10.16 -7.71
N GLY A 210 13.78 -9.27 -8.37
CA GLY A 210 13.11 -9.60 -9.62
C GLY A 210 14.07 -9.88 -10.78
N GLU A 211 13.65 -10.75 -11.69
CA GLU A 211 14.32 -11.09 -12.96
C GLU A 211 14.65 -9.88 -13.84
N ASP A 212 13.90 -8.78 -13.71
CA ASP A 212 14.19 -7.52 -14.40
C ASP A 212 15.52 -6.87 -13.97
N LEU A 213 16.07 -7.28 -12.82
CA LEU A 213 17.38 -6.84 -12.33
C LEU A 213 18.47 -7.91 -12.52
N ARG A 214 18.19 -9.02 -13.24
CA ARG A 214 19.18 -10.07 -13.50
C ARG A 214 20.38 -9.53 -14.24
N GLU A 215 20.16 -8.74 -15.28
CA GLU A 215 21.25 -8.18 -16.09
C GLU A 215 22.19 -7.31 -15.25
N ALA A 216 21.69 -6.61 -14.22
CA ALA A 216 22.53 -5.79 -13.34
C ALA A 216 23.56 -6.61 -12.53
N ALA A 217 23.33 -7.91 -12.32
CA ALA A 217 24.27 -8.78 -11.59
C ALA A 217 25.63 -8.86 -12.30
N HIS A 218 25.66 -8.91 -13.64
CA HIS A 218 26.91 -8.96 -14.41
C HIS A 218 27.82 -7.76 -14.12
N LEU A 219 27.23 -6.56 -13.98
CA LEU A 219 27.94 -5.35 -13.61
C LEU A 219 28.27 -5.30 -12.11
N HIS A 220 27.35 -5.72 -11.24
CA HIS A 220 27.55 -5.71 -9.79
C HIS A 220 28.72 -6.59 -9.38
N VAL A 221 28.91 -7.74 -10.02
CA VAL A 221 30.07 -8.63 -9.82
C VAL A 221 31.39 -7.96 -10.20
N LEU A 222 31.41 -7.21 -11.31
CA LEU A 222 32.58 -6.42 -11.68
C LEU A 222 32.90 -5.37 -10.60
N LEU A 223 31.91 -4.61 -10.15
CA LEU A 223 32.10 -3.61 -9.10
C LEU A 223 32.57 -4.24 -7.78
N GLN A 224 31.98 -5.37 -7.39
CA GLN A 224 32.41 -6.15 -6.21
C GLN A 224 33.87 -6.55 -6.33
N LYS A 225 34.29 -7.08 -7.49
CA LYS A 225 35.69 -7.45 -7.72
C LYS A 225 36.63 -6.25 -7.72
N LEU A 226 36.23 -5.13 -8.33
CA LEU A 226 37.04 -3.92 -8.36
C LEU A 226 37.22 -3.33 -6.97
N LEU A 227 36.18 -3.33 -6.14
CA LEU A 227 36.17 -2.75 -4.79
C LEU A 227 36.63 -3.75 -3.70
N ASP A 228 37.00 -4.97 -4.08
CA ASP A 228 37.37 -6.07 -3.17
C ASP A 228 36.28 -6.39 -2.13
N PHE A 229 35.03 -6.40 -2.59
CA PHE A 229 33.87 -6.72 -1.77
C PHE A 229 33.47 -8.19 -1.87
N PRO A 230 32.90 -8.77 -0.79
CA PRO A 230 32.34 -10.12 -0.85
C PRO A 230 31.20 -10.18 -1.86
N GLN A 231 31.16 -11.27 -2.59
CA GLN A 231 30.15 -11.50 -3.61
C GLN A 231 28.98 -12.31 -3.04
N PRO A 232 27.74 -11.79 -3.05
CA PRO A 232 26.57 -12.56 -2.66
C PRO A 232 26.19 -13.57 -3.74
N ALA A 233 25.44 -14.60 -3.36
CA ALA A 233 24.67 -15.39 -4.32
C ALA A 233 23.47 -14.56 -4.80
N TYR A 234 23.22 -14.55 -6.11
CA TYR A 234 22.06 -13.87 -6.68
C TYR A 234 20.93 -14.88 -6.87
N ARG A 235 19.69 -14.42 -6.68
CA ARG A 235 18.49 -15.20 -6.98
C ARG A 235 17.45 -14.30 -7.61
N HIS A 236 17.03 -14.64 -8.82
CA HIS A 236 16.14 -13.82 -9.61
C HIS A 236 14.76 -14.45 -9.71
N HIS A 237 13.82 -13.93 -8.94
CA HIS A 237 12.45 -14.46 -8.95
C HIS A 237 11.66 -13.92 -10.14
N ARG A 238 10.71 -14.72 -10.62
CA ARG A 238 9.76 -14.31 -11.66
C ARG A 238 9.04 -13.00 -11.32
N LEU A 239 8.61 -12.28 -12.34
CA LEU A 239 7.81 -11.06 -12.17
C LEU A 239 6.33 -11.40 -12.00
N ILE A 240 5.64 -10.61 -11.17
CA ILE A 240 4.19 -10.63 -11.11
C ILE A 240 3.65 -9.71 -12.22
N LEU A 241 2.85 -10.28 -13.09
CA LEU A 241 2.22 -9.58 -14.21
C LEU A 241 0.78 -9.20 -13.85
N GLY A 242 0.30 -8.08 -14.38
CA GLY A 242 -1.10 -7.67 -14.31
C GLY A 242 -1.99 -8.48 -15.26
N GLU A 243 -3.29 -8.22 -15.22
CA GLU A 243 -4.29 -8.89 -16.08
C GLU A 243 -4.05 -8.66 -17.58
N ASP A 244 -3.38 -7.55 -17.94
CA ASP A 244 -2.97 -7.22 -19.30
C ASP A 244 -1.66 -7.90 -19.74
N GLY A 245 -1.10 -8.77 -18.89
CA GLY A 245 0.17 -9.46 -19.13
C GLY A 245 1.40 -8.55 -18.96
N LYS A 246 1.24 -7.28 -18.59
CA LYS A 246 2.37 -6.35 -18.39
C LYS A 246 2.87 -6.40 -16.94
N ARG A 247 4.13 -6.02 -16.76
CA ARG A 247 4.74 -5.90 -15.42
C ARG A 247 4.01 -4.80 -14.63
N LEU A 248 3.57 -5.12 -13.42
CA LEU A 248 3.07 -4.13 -12.47
C LEU A 248 4.18 -3.14 -12.10
N ALA A 249 3.90 -1.85 -12.22
CA ALA A 249 4.83 -0.77 -11.89
C ALA A 249 4.22 0.18 -10.83
N LYS A 250 5.08 1.00 -10.20
CA LYS A 250 4.67 2.02 -9.20
C LYS A 250 3.58 3.00 -9.67
N ARG A 251 3.37 3.13 -10.98
CA ARG A 251 2.33 3.99 -11.59
C ARG A 251 0.95 3.33 -11.69
N ASP A 252 0.87 2.01 -11.53
CA ASP A 252 -0.37 1.25 -11.67
C ASP A 252 -1.13 1.32 -10.35
N GLN A 253 -1.82 2.44 -10.13
CA GLN A 253 -2.53 2.74 -8.88
C GLN A 253 -3.50 1.62 -8.47
N VAL A 254 -4.01 0.84 -9.43
CA VAL A 254 -5.02 -0.22 -9.24
C VAL A 254 -4.48 -1.44 -8.45
N ALA A 255 -3.17 -1.63 -8.35
CA ALA A 255 -2.57 -2.82 -7.72
C ALA A 255 -1.65 -2.53 -6.51
N THR A 256 -1.86 -1.39 -5.84
CA THR A 256 -1.11 -1.08 -4.61
C THR A 256 -1.56 -1.97 -3.45
N LEU A 257 -0.64 -2.25 -2.53
CA LEU A 257 -0.94 -3.04 -1.34
C LEU A 257 -2.03 -2.39 -0.49
N GLN A 258 -2.04 -1.06 -0.40
CA GLN A 258 -3.10 -0.32 0.29
C GLN A 258 -4.49 -0.58 -0.31
N ILE A 259 -4.63 -0.60 -1.64
CA ILE A 259 -5.93 -0.93 -2.28
C ILE A 259 -6.31 -2.37 -1.96
N ILE A 260 -5.38 -3.31 -2.07
CA ILE A 260 -5.65 -4.73 -1.79
C ILE A 260 -6.01 -4.94 -0.32
N ALA A 261 -5.32 -4.27 0.60
CA ALA A 261 -5.61 -4.30 2.02
C ALA A 261 -7.01 -3.73 2.31
N ARG A 262 -7.37 -2.61 1.67
CA ARG A 262 -8.70 -2.00 1.78
C ARG A 262 -9.77 -2.90 1.17
N GLU A 263 -9.54 -3.50 0.01
CA GLU A 263 -10.45 -4.46 -0.60
C GLU A 263 -10.59 -5.75 0.19
N ARG A 264 -9.51 -6.24 0.80
CA ARG A 264 -9.54 -7.41 1.69
C ARG A 264 -10.27 -7.08 2.98
N GLN A 265 -10.07 -5.90 3.57
CA GLN A 265 -10.89 -5.43 4.69
C GLN A 265 -12.35 -5.31 4.28
N ASN A 266 -12.65 -4.79 3.09
CA ASN A 266 -14.01 -4.72 2.55
C ASN A 266 -14.59 -6.11 2.28
N ARG A 267 -13.79 -7.07 1.79
CA ARG A 267 -14.19 -8.47 1.57
C ARG A 267 -14.36 -9.25 2.87
N CYS A 268 -13.50 -9.05 3.86
CA CYS A 268 -13.66 -9.60 5.21
C CYS A 268 -14.86 -8.98 5.91
N ARG A 269 -15.13 -7.67 5.71
CA ARG A 269 -16.38 -7.03 6.13
C ARG A 269 -17.58 -7.64 5.40
N ARG A 270 -17.48 -7.93 4.10
CA ARG A 270 -18.51 -8.63 3.31
C ARG A 270 -18.68 -10.12 3.68
N ALA A 271 -17.62 -10.81 4.08
CA ALA A 271 -17.65 -12.20 4.50
C ALA A 271 -18.08 -12.36 5.98
N GLN A 272 -17.80 -11.36 6.82
CA GLN A 272 -18.46 -11.19 8.12
C GLN A 272 -19.92 -10.80 7.95
N HIS A 273 -20.26 -10.03 6.91
CA HIS A 273 -21.63 -9.67 6.54
C HIS A 273 -22.46 -10.87 6.07
N ASP A 274 -21.90 -11.84 5.33
CA ASP A 274 -22.58 -13.11 5.01
C ASP A 274 -22.74 -14.04 6.24
N ARG A 275 -22.08 -13.72 7.36
CA ARG A 275 -22.25 -14.38 8.67
C ARG A 275 -23.06 -13.56 9.68
N LEU A 276 -23.50 -12.34 9.34
CA LEU A 276 -24.46 -11.62 10.17
C LEU A 276 -25.85 -12.18 9.90
N VAL A 277 -26.38 -12.92 10.89
CA VAL A 277 -27.79 -13.24 10.96
C VAL A 277 -28.54 -11.90 11.01
N MET A 278 -29.14 -11.46 9.88
CA MET A 278 -30.21 -10.48 9.92
C MET A 278 -31.22 -11.00 10.95
N LEU A 279 -31.50 -10.24 12.01
CA LEU A 279 -32.55 -10.62 12.96
C LEU A 279 -33.82 -10.88 12.14
N LYS A 280 -34.33 -12.12 12.18
CA LYS A 280 -35.59 -12.50 11.54
C LYS A 280 -36.76 -11.93 12.35
N VAL A 281 -36.76 -10.62 12.59
CA VAL A 281 -37.84 -9.97 13.31
C VAL A 281 -39.10 -10.06 12.45
N SER A 282 -40.10 -10.80 12.95
CA SER A 282 -41.37 -11.05 12.28
C SER A 282 -41.99 -9.74 11.76
N ARG A 283 -42.72 -9.84 10.65
CA ARG A 283 -43.56 -8.74 10.14
C ARG A 283 -44.87 -8.62 10.90
N GLU A 284 -45.16 -9.57 11.79
CA GLU A 284 -46.36 -9.58 12.61
C GLU A 284 -46.34 -8.47 13.67
N PRO A 285 -47.50 -7.94 14.06
CA PRO A 285 -47.60 -6.97 15.15
C PRO A 285 -47.15 -7.56 16.49
N ILE A 286 -46.52 -6.76 17.33
CA ILE A 286 -46.21 -7.12 18.72
C ILE A 286 -47.39 -6.70 19.58
N PHE A 287 -47.96 -7.65 20.33
CA PHE A 287 -49.09 -7.41 21.21
C PHE A 287 -48.66 -7.38 22.67
N THR A 288 -49.26 -6.46 23.41
CA THR A 288 -49.16 -6.37 24.87
C THR A 288 -50.58 -6.33 25.45
N PRO A 289 -50.77 -6.30 26.78
CA PRO A 289 -52.10 -6.16 27.36
C PRO A 289 -52.84 -4.91 26.86
N ARG A 290 -52.16 -3.78 26.61
CA ARG A 290 -52.81 -2.52 26.23
C ARG A 290 -52.43 -2.00 24.84
N LEU A 291 -51.32 -2.45 24.27
CA LEU A 291 -50.76 -1.92 23.02
C LEU A 291 -50.66 -2.94 21.91
N GLU A 292 -50.78 -2.45 20.69
CA GLU A 292 -50.39 -3.13 19.46
C GLU A 292 -49.31 -2.30 18.77
N LEU A 293 -48.15 -2.91 18.52
CA LEU A 293 -47.03 -2.28 17.81
C LEU A 293 -46.99 -2.87 16.39
N ARG A 294 -47.33 -2.06 15.40
CA ARG A 294 -47.37 -2.47 13.99
C ARG A 294 -46.16 -1.95 13.26
N ARG A 295 -45.68 -2.68 12.24
CA ARG A 295 -44.65 -2.13 11.34
C ARG A 295 -45.15 -0.82 10.75
N THR A 296 -44.28 0.19 10.73
CA THR A 296 -44.61 1.51 10.21
C THR A 296 -45.04 1.40 8.74
N ARG A 297 -46.22 1.94 8.42
CA ARG A 297 -46.74 2.00 7.04
C ARG A 297 -47.15 3.42 6.70
N VAL A 298 -46.99 3.81 5.43
CA VAL A 298 -47.38 5.15 4.96
C VAL A 298 -48.89 5.39 5.17
N GLU A 299 -49.72 4.35 5.09
CA GLU A 299 -51.17 4.41 5.32
C GLU A 299 -51.55 4.86 6.75
N ASP A 300 -50.67 4.68 7.72
CA ASP A 300 -50.90 5.06 9.13
C ASP A 300 -50.75 6.58 9.36
N ALA A 301 -50.24 7.32 8.38
CA ALA A 301 -49.81 8.71 8.56
C ALA A 301 -50.91 9.65 9.06
N THR A 302 -52.15 9.48 8.59
CA THR A 302 -53.29 10.30 9.02
C THR A 302 -53.62 10.09 10.49
N ALA A 303 -53.67 8.82 10.93
CA ALA A 303 -53.91 8.50 12.33
C ALA A 303 -52.74 8.96 13.21
N MET A 304 -51.50 8.73 12.75
CA MET A 304 -50.28 9.11 13.47
C MET A 304 -50.08 10.62 13.57
N PHE A 305 -50.59 11.42 12.63
CA PHE A 305 -50.56 12.87 12.78
C PHE A 305 -51.23 13.32 14.09
N THR A 306 -52.35 12.70 14.46
CA THR A 306 -53.06 12.96 15.72
C THR A 306 -52.21 12.72 16.96
N ALA A 307 -51.24 11.81 16.89
CA ALA A 307 -50.34 11.46 17.99
C ALA A 307 -49.01 12.22 17.96
N LEU A 308 -48.57 12.67 16.78
CA LEU A 308 -47.22 13.19 16.55
C LEU A 308 -47.16 14.70 16.32
N HIS A 309 -48.29 15.41 16.23
CA HIS A 309 -48.29 16.84 15.88
C HIS A 309 -47.89 17.78 17.04
N ASP A 310 -47.78 17.29 18.28
CA ASP A 310 -47.55 18.14 19.45
C ASP A 310 -46.07 18.57 19.53
N PRO A 311 -45.76 19.88 19.52
CA PRO A 311 -44.38 20.39 19.63
C PRO A 311 -43.66 19.96 20.91
N LEU A 312 -44.36 19.67 22.01
CA LEU A 312 -43.76 19.25 23.28
C LEU A 312 -42.96 17.95 23.14
N MET A 313 -43.34 17.09 22.19
CA MET A 313 -42.63 15.83 21.91
C MET A 313 -41.22 16.07 21.38
N TYR A 314 -40.96 17.25 20.82
CA TYR A 314 -39.75 17.56 20.06
C TYR A 314 -38.79 18.52 20.78
N LEU A 315 -39.06 18.89 22.04
CA LEU A 315 -38.23 19.83 22.80
C LEU A 315 -36.74 19.44 22.87
N TYR A 316 -36.46 18.13 22.87
CA TYR A 316 -35.11 17.57 22.98
C TYR A 316 -34.73 16.64 21.82
N VAL A 317 -35.54 16.64 20.76
CA VAL A 317 -35.31 15.87 19.54
C VAL A 317 -34.94 16.87 18.44
N PRO A 318 -33.83 16.69 17.69
CA PRO A 318 -33.39 17.64 16.65
C PRO A 318 -34.27 17.55 15.38
N ARG A 319 -35.58 17.71 15.54
CA ARG A 319 -36.60 17.56 14.50
C ARG A 319 -37.84 18.38 14.87
N ARG A 320 -38.45 19.07 13.91
CA ARG A 320 -39.71 19.79 14.15
C ARG A 320 -40.94 18.87 14.20
N ALA A 321 -41.98 19.29 14.90
CA ALA A 321 -43.30 18.67 14.81
C ALA A 321 -43.84 18.68 13.37
N PRO A 322 -44.50 17.60 12.90
CA PRO A 322 -45.21 17.62 11.64
C PRO A 322 -46.39 18.58 11.71
N THR A 323 -46.67 19.28 10.62
CA THR A 323 -47.77 20.26 10.52
C THR A 323 -49.01 19.69 9.86
N ASN A 324 -48.90 18.54 9.18
CA ASN A 324 -50.00 17.83 8.54
C ASN A 324 -49.67 16.34 8.35
N ALA A 325 -50.68 15.54 7.98
CA ALA A 325 -50.53 14.11 7.72
C ALA A 325 -49.62 13.79 6.53
N ALA A 326 -49.53 14.66 5.52
CA ALA A 326 -48.65 14.44 4.38
C ALA A 326 -47.17 14.50 4.78
N GLU A 327 -46.80 15.39 5.70
CA GLU A 327 -45.46 15.40 6.28
C GLU A 327 -45.17 14.10 7.06
N VAL A 328 -46.15 13.54 7.78
CA VAL A 328 -45.99 12.23 8.45
C VAL A 328 -45.80 11.11 7.43
N ALA A 329 -46.57 11.12 6.34
CA ALA A 329 -46.46 10.14 5.26
C ALA A 329 -45.08 10.17 4.61
N GLN A 330 -44.53 11.36 4.33
CA GLN A 330 -43.18 11.52 3.80
C GLN A 330 -42.12 11.00 4.77
N ARG A 331 -42.29 11.23 6.07
CA ARG A 331 -41.38 10.73 7.11
C ARG A 331 -41.41 9.20 7.17
N PHE A 332 -42.59 8.59 7.12
CA PHE A 332 -42.73 7.13 7.11
C PHE A 332 -42.19 6.52 5.82
N ALA A 333 -42.46 7.12 4.65
CA ALA A 333 -41.90 6.66 3.38
C ALA A 333 -40.37 6.67 3.40
N ARG A 334 -39.76 7.71 3.98
CA ARG A 334 -38.30 7.79 4.16
C ARG A 334 -37.77 6.66 5.04
N VAL A 335 -38.39 6.46 6.20
CA VAL A 335 -38.00 5.40 7.15
C VAL A 335 -38.19 3.99 6.59
N ILE A 336 -39.17 3.79 5.71
CA ILE A 336 -39.40 2.52 5.00
C ILE A 336 -38.40 2.32 3.85
N GLN A 337 -38.06 3.38 3.11
CA GLN A 337 -37.11 3.34 1.99
C GLN A 337 -35.65 3.31 2.43
N GLU A 338 -35.33 3.87 3.59
CA GLU A 338 -34.02 3.78 4.26
C GLU A 338 -33.80 2.35 4.79
N THR A 339 -33.80 1.36 3.90
CA THR A 339 -32.98 0.17 4.10
C THR A 339 -31.56 0.64 3.85
N ALA A 340 -30.74 0.77 4.90
CA ALA A 340 -29.46 1.44 4.82
C ALA A 340 -28.60 0.96 3.62
N PRO A 341 -28.33 1.80 2.62
CA PRO A 341 -27.49 1.39 1.49
C PRO A 341 -26.02 1.23 1.90
N ASP A 342 -25.60 1.88 3.01
CA ASP A 342 -24.21 1.96 3.46
C ASP A 342 -24.03 2.01 5.00
N ARG A 343 -25.05 1.71 5.81
CA ARG A 343 -24.88 1.61 7.28
C ARG A 343 -24.92 0.16 7.72
N LEU A 344 -23.95 -0.20 8.56
CA LEU A 344 -23.84 -1.53 9.16
C LEU A 344 -24.99 -1.82 10.17
N ASP A 345 -25.84 -0.83 10.46
CA ASP A 345 -26.95 -0.89 11.41
C ASP A 345 -28.27 -1.33 10.72
N GLN A 346 -29.04 -2.21 11.37
CA GLN A 346 -30.41 -2.54 10.95
C GLN A 346 -31.42 -1.62 11.65
N TRP A 347 -32.26 -0.93 10.88
CA TRP A 347 -33.25 0.01 11.39
C TRP A 347 -34.66 -0.56 11.33
N LEU A 348 -35.34 -0.62 12.47
CA LEU A 348 -36.66 -1.22 12.62
C LEU A 348 -37.62 -0.21 13.24
N ASN A 349 -38.80 -0.04 12.65
CA ASN A 349 -39.71 1.05 13.02
C ASN A 349 -41.15 0.57 13.16
N TRP A 350 -41.81 0.99 14.24
CA TRP A 350 -43.18 0.64 14.55
C TRP A 350 -44.04 1.84 14.94
N THR A 351 -45.30 1.78 14.56
CA THR A 351 -46.38 2.64 15.05
C THR A 351 -47.03 1.97 16.26
N VAL A 352 -47.39 2.75 17.28
CA VAL A 352 -47.94 2.27 18.55
C VAL A 352 -49.41 2.67 18.68
N TRP A 353 -50.24 1.68 18.94
CA TRP A 353 -51.69 1.80 18.98
C TRP A 353 -52.25 1.27 20.30
N LEU A 354 -53.29 1.90 20.83
CA LEU A 354 -54.08 1.30 21.91
C LEU A 354 -54.92 0.14 21.36
N ARG A 355 -54.91 -1.00 22.06
CA ARG A 355 -55.78 -2.14 21.72
C ARG A 355 -57.24 -1.83 21.94
N ASP A 356 -57.54 -1.03 22.96
CA ASP A 356 -58.87 -0.52 23.23
C ASP A 356 -59.07 0.79 22.44
N GLY A 357 -60.09 0.83 21.58
CA GLY A 357 -60.42 1.99 20.74
C GLY A 357 -59.50 2.27 19.55
N GLY A 358 -58.37 1.54 19.38
CA GLY A 358 -57.55 1.61 18.17
C GLY A 358 -56.82 2.94 17.95
N ALA A 359 -56.70 3.78 18.99
CA ALA A 359 -56.11 5.10 18.86
C ALA A 359 -54.59 5.04 18.68
N ALA A 360 -54.08 5.85 17.75
CA ALA A 360 -52.68 6.14 17.56
C ALA A 360 -52.09 6.88 18.77
N ILE A 361 -50.96 6.42 19.33
CA ILE A 361 -50.38 7.06 20.52
C ILE A 361 -48.86 7.32 20.45
N GLY A 362 -48.17 6.86 19.40
CA GLY A 362 -46.74 7.12 19.26
C GLY A 362 -46.03 6.21 18.26
N THR A 363 -44.70 6.28 18.29
CA THR A 363 -43.79 5.45 17.49
C THR A 363 -42.66 4.91 18.37
N ILE A 364 -42.14 3.74 18.01
CA ILE A 364 -40.94 3.15 18.60
C ILE A 364 -40.03 2.66 17.48
N GLU A 365 -38.73 2.90 17.65
CA GLU A 365 -37.69 2.52 16.70
C GLU A 365 -36.59 1.74 17.41
N ALA A 366 -35.98 0.80 16.71
CA ALA A 366 -34.82 0.06 17.16
C ALA A 366 -33.72 0.10 16.10
N THR A 367 -32.53 0.51 16.51
CA THR A 367 -31.30 0.45 15.73
C THR A 367 -30.45 -0.69 16.28
N VAL A 368 -30.34 -1.76 15.50
CA VAL A 368 -29.51 -2.93 15.85
C VAL A 368 -28.13 -2.72 15.26
N LYS A 369 -27.11 -2.68 16.10
CA LYS A 369 -25.70 -2.53 15.74
C LYS A 369 -25.09 -3.86 15.28
N PRO A 370 -23.95 -3.84 14.57
CA PRO A 370 -23.27 -5.05 14.11
C PRO A 370 -22.85 -6.02 15.21
N ASP A 371 -22.66 -5.52 16.43
CA ASP A 371 -22.28 -6.30 17.60
C ASP A 371 -23.48 -6.75 18.45
N GLN A 372 -24.67 -6.77 17.85
CA GLN A 372 -25.96 -7.16 18.45
C GLN A 372 -26.51 -6.24 19.53
N ARG A 373 -25.83 -5.12 19.85
CA ARG A 373 -26.39 -4.10 20.73
C ARG A 373 -27.58 -3.40 20.07
N VAL A 374 -28.61 -3.08 20.86
CA VAL A 374 -29.81 -2.38 20.38
C VAL A 374 -29.93 -1.01 21.03
N GLU A 375 -30.07 0.02 20.20
CA GLU A 375 -30.50 1.35 20.63
C GLU A 375 -32.01 1.49 20.35
N ILE A 376 -32.81 1.79 21.37
CA ILE A 376 -34.26 1.95 21.24
C ILE A 376 -34.62 3.43 21.41
N GLY A 377 -35.25 4.00 20.39
CA GLY A 377 -35.85 5.33 20.41
C GLY A 377 -37.37 5.23 20.48
N TYR A 378 -38.03 6.19 21.11
CA TYR A 378 -39.49 6.26 21.10
C TYR A 378 -40.01 7.68 21.20
N LEU A 379 -41.23 7.88 20.71
CA LEU A 379 -41.94 9.15 20.77
C LEU A 379 -43.41 8.89 21.05
N PHE A 380 -43.95 9.45 22.13
CA PHE A 380 -45.33 9.25 22.55
C PHE A 380 -46.05 10.58 22.69
N ASP A 381 -47.34 10.56 22.37
CA ASP A 381 -48.26 11.67 22.56
C ASP A 381 -48.26 12.15 24.03
N PRO A 382 -48.13 13.47 24.30
CA PRO A 382 -48.18 14.01 25.66
C PRO A 382 -49.42 13.61 26.47
N ARG A 383 -50.56 13.39 25.81
CA ARG A 383 -51.82 12.94 26.44
C ARG A 383 -51.70 11.57 27.12
N VAL A 384 -50.71 10.76 26.74
CA VAL A 384 -50.51 9.42 27.29
C VAL A 384 -49.27 9.30 28.20
N TRP A 385 -48.57 10.41 28.45
CA TRP A 385 -47.41 10.44 29.34
C TRP A 385 -47.79 10.05 30.77
N ARG A 386 -46.83 9.47 31.50
CA ARG A 386 -46.99 8.99 32.89
C ARG A 386 -48.03 7.88 33.09
N ARG A 387 -48.51 7.24 32.02
CA ARG A 387 -49.46 6.10 32.07
C ARG A 387 -48.81 4.72 31.85
N GLY A 388 -47.48 4.69 31.73
CA GLY A 388 -46.67 3.47 31.59
C GLY A 388 -46.60 2.88 30.18
N PHE A 389 -47.23 3.49 29.17
CA PHE A 389 -47.24 2.94 27.80
C PHE A 389 -45.85 2.87 27.15
N ALA A 390 -44.99 3.88 27.36
CA ALA A 390 -43.62 3.83 26.85
C ALA A 390 -42.83 2.67 27.46
N ARG A 391 -42.96 2.43 28.78
CA ARG A 391 -42.32 1.31 29.47
C ARG A 391 -42.81 -0.05 28.94
N GLU A 392 -44.12 -0.18 28.70
CA GLU A 392 -44.74 -1.39 28.15
C GLU A 392 -44.27 -1.67 26.71
N ALA A 393 -44.27 -0.64 25.86
CA ALA A 393 -43.82 -0.76 24.47
C ALA A 393 -42.33 -1.12 24.37
N VAL A 394 -41.47 -0.45 25.16
CA VAL A 394 -40.02 -0.74 25.20
C VAL A 394 -39.76 -2.12 25.76
N GLY A 395 -40.45 -2.54 26.83
CA GLY A 395 -40.31 -3.88 27.40
C GLY A 395 -40.64 -4.99 26.39
N ALA A 396 -41.76 -4.86 25.68
CA ALA A 396 -42.16 -5.80 24.64
C ALA A 396 -41.20 -5.82 23.45
N MET A 397 -40.62 -4.67 23.10
CA MET A 397 -39.60 -4.56 22.06
C MET A 397 -38.32 -5.30 22.43
N ILE A 398 -37.83 -5.09 23.65
CA ILE A 398 -36.62 -5.77 24.17
C ILE A 398 -36.84 -7.28 24.14
N GLU A 399 -37.97 -7.77 24.68
CA GLU A 399 -38.28 -9.20 24.69
C GLU A 399 -38.32 -9.79 23.28
N THR A 400 -38.97 -9.10 22.34
CA THR A 400 -39.05 -9.54 20.94
C THR A 400 -37.67 -9.58 20.28
N LEU A 401 -36.84 -8.56 20.48
CA LEU A 401 -35.50 -8.49 19.89
C LEU A 401 -34.56 -9.53 20.50
N SER A 402 -34.60 -9.74 21.81
CA SER A 402 -33.81 -10.76 22.51
C SER A 402 -34.17 -12.19 22.07
N GLN A 403 -35.47 -12.50 21.90
CA GLN A 403 -35.91 -13.80 21.37
C GLN A 403 -35.42 -14.06 19.94
N ASN A 404 -35.09 -13.02 19.19
CA ASN A 404 -34.55 -13.13 17.84
C ASN A 404 -33.01 -13.14 17.80
N GLY A 405 -32.33 -13.00 18.94
CA GLY A 405 -30.87 -13.06 19.05
C GLY A 405 -30.14 -11.72 19.17
N ALA A 406 -30.83 -10.65 19.59
CA ALA A 406 -30.18 -9.40 20.00
C ALA A 406 -29.70 -9.49 21.46
N ALA A 407 -28.57 -8.84 21.77
CA ALA A 407 -27.90 -8.90 23.08
C ALA A 407 -28.23 -7.69 23.97
#